data_AF-A0A6I1EH20-F1
#
_entry.id   AF-A0A6I1EH20-F1
#
_cell.length_a   1.000
_cell.length_b   1.000
_cell.length_c   1.000
_cell.angle_alpha   90.00
_cell.angle_beta   90.00
_cell.angle_gamma   90.00
#
_symmetry.space_group_name_H-M   'P 1'
#
loop_
_entity.id
_entity.type
_entity.pdbx_description
1 polymer ?
#
loop_
_entity_poly.entity_id
_entity_poly.type
_entity_poly.pdbx_seq_one_letter_code
_entity_poly.pdbx_strand_id
1 'polypeptide(L)'
;MAKEIERKFLVKGDAWRTLAQGVHYRQGYLNSAKERTVRIRTVGEKAVITVKGPTISVTRMEFEYPIPFSDCVTMLEKLAEQPIIEKTRYKIPMGSFTWEIDEFFGVNAGLIVAEIELPSEDTPFEKPDWIGEEVSGDPRYFNSNLVAHPFSTWEK
;
A
#
# COMPACT_ATOMS: atom_id res chain seq x y z
N MET A 1 -3.44 12.73 -19.44
CA MET A 1 -2.67 11.92 -18.47
C MET A 1 -3.33 10.56 -18.42
N ALA A 2 -2.57 9.48 -18.58
CA ALA A 2 -3.15 8.14 -18.53
C ALA A 2 -3.72 7.88 -17.13
N LYS A 3 -4.94 7.35 -17.07
CA LYS A 3 -5.59 6.93 -15.82
C LYS A 3 -5.00 5.57 -15.49
N GLU A 4 -4.06 5.50 -14.55
CA GLU A 4 -3.58 4.22 -14.03
C GLU A 4 -4.71 3.58 -13.21
N ILE A 5 -5.05 2.33 -13.54
CA ILE A 5 -6.12 1.56 -12.88
C ILE A 5 -5.44 0.56 -11.95
N GLU A 6 -5.67 0.70 -10.65
CA GLU A 6 -5.25 -0.29 -9.66
C GLU A 6 -6.41 -1.25 -9.38
N ARG A 7 -6.15 -2.56 -9.46
CA ARG A 7 -7.08 -3.59 -8.97
C ARG A 7 -6.49 -4.30 -7.77
N LYS A 8 -7.33 -4.61 -6.80
CA LYS A 8 -6.95 -5.13 -5.48
C LYS A 8 -7.71 -6.41 -5.16
N PHE A 9 -7.00 -7.40 -4.62
CA PHE A 9 -7.55 -8.72 -4.36
C PHE A 9 -7.08 -9.27 -3.02
N LEU A 10 -7.89 -10.13 -2.42
CA LEU A 10 -7.44 -10.99 -1.33
C LEU A 10 -6.53 -12.10 -1.87
N VAL A 11 -5.59 -12.56 -1.05
CA VAL A 11 -4.67 -13.64 -1.40
C VAL A 11 -5.10 -14.94 -0.74
N LYS A 12 -5.02 -16.05 -1.49
CA LYS A 12 -5.30 -17.41 -1.02
C LYS A 12 -4.03 -18.26 -1.07
N GLY A 13 -3.81 -19.02 0.01
CA GLY A 13 -2.64 -19.89 0.16
C GLY A 13 -1.31 -19.12 0.21
N ASP A 14 -0.21 -19.87 0.16
CA ASP A 14 1.14 -19.35 0.43
C ASP A 14 2.13 -19.54 -0.74
N ALA A 15 1.66 -20.06 -1.89
CA ALA A 15 2.50 -20.37 -3.05
C ALA A 15 3.27 -19.14 -3.59
N TRP A 16 2.76 -17.94 -3.34
CA TRP A 16 3.38 -16.69 -3.77
C TRP A 16 4.63 -16.32 -2.97
N ARG A 17 4.79 -16.81 -1.73
CA ARG A 17 5.88 -16.41 -0.82
C ARG A 17 7.27 -16.77 -1.33
N THR A 18 7.36 -17.81 -2.17
CA THR A 18 8.62 -18.27 -2.76
C THR A 18 8.91 -17.61 -4.12
N LEU A 19 7.99 -16.81 -4.66
CA LEU A 19 8.11 -16.24 -6.02
C LEU A 19 8.92 -14.95 -6.08
N ALA A 20 9.10 -14.27 -4.95
CA ALA A 20 9.88 -13.04 -4.87
C ALA A 20 10.45 -12.83 -3.47
N GLN A 21 11.50 -12.02 -3.38
CA GLN A 21 11.96 -11.51 -2.09
C GLN A 21 11.10 -10.34 -1.64
N GLY A 22 10.60 -10.41 -0.41
CA GLY A 22 9.84 -9.34 0.20
C GLY A 22 10.74 -8.17 0.60
N VAL A 23 10.24 -6.94 0.42
CA VAL A 23 10.85 -5.72 0.95
C VAL A 23 9.98 -5.20 2.07
N HIS A 24 10.58 -4.82 3.19
CA HIS A 24 9.84 -4.32 4.34
C HIS A 24 9.47 -2.83 4.20
N TYR A 25 8.25 -2.48 4.56
CA TYR A 25 7.70 -1.13 4.49
C TYR A 25 7.10 -0.75 5.83
N ARG A 26 7.45 0.45 6.31
CA ARG A 26 6.72 1.13 7.38
C ARG A 26 6.28 2.48 6.87
N GLN A 27 5.03 2.87 7.08
CA GLN A 27 4.52 4.16 6.65
C GLN A 27 3.58 4.76 7.69
N GLY A 28 3.58 6.09 7.77
CA GLY A 28 2.73 6.85 8.68
C GLY A 28 2.45 8.24 8.13
N TYR A 29 1.45 8.90 8.72
CA TYR A 29 1.05 10.24 8.33
C TYR A 29 1.54 11.24 9.38
N LEU A 30 2.30 12.25 8.95
CA LEU A 30 2.56 13.44 9.77
C LEU A 30 1.37 14.40 9.71
N ASN A 31 0.56 14.29 8.66
CA ASN A 31 -0.73 14.94 8.53
C ASN A 31 -1.62 14.13 7.58
N SER A 32 -2.80 13.72 8.03
CA SER A 32 -3.78 13.00 7.20
C SER A 32 -4.91 13.87 6.64
N ALA A 33 -4.88 15.19 6.85
CA ALA A 33 -5.91 16.09 6.35
C ALA A 33 -5.95 16.07 4.81
N LYS A 34 -7.16 16.02 4.24
CA LYS A 34 -7.39 15.82 2.81
C LYS A 34 -6.84 16.95 1.94
N GLU A 35 -6.70 18.15 2.52
CA GLU A 35 -6.21 19.34 1.86
C GLU A 35 -4.68 19.36 1.75
N ARG A 36 -3.97 18.61 2.61
CA ARG A 36 -2.50 18.61 2.73
C ARG A 36 -1.95 17.36 3.41
N THR A 37 -2.06 16.22 2.74
CA THR A 37 -1.56 14.96 3.30
C THR A 37 -0.03 14.94 3.28
N VAL A 38 0.60 14.67 4.42
CA VAL A 38 2.05 14.45 4.54
C VAL A 38 2.27 13.03 5.04
N ARG A 39 2.82 12.18 4.17
CA ARG A 39 3.12 10.77 4.47
C ARG A 39 4.63 10.56 4.46
N ILE A 40 5.14 9.85 5.45
CA ILE A 40 6.51 9.35 5.47
C ILE A 40 6.48 7.83 5.35
N ARG A 41 7.45 7.26 4.62
CA ARG A 41 7.60 5.81 4.53
C ARG A 41 9.06 5.38 4.46
N THR A 42 9.36 4.24 5.06
CA THR A 42 10.56 3.45 4.75
C THR A 42 10.24 2.37 3.73
N VAL A 43 11.22 2.05 2.89
CA VAL A 43 11.17 0.99 1.87
C VAL A 43 12.53 0.29 1.89
N GLY A 44 12.59 -0.89 2.54
CA GLY A 44 13.86 -1.51 2.88
C GLY A 44 14.71 -0.55 3.69
N GLU A 45 15.88 -0.17 3.16
CA GLU A 45 16.83 0.76 3.78
C GLU A 45 16.69 2.22 3.31
N LYS A 46 15.69 2.51 2.47
CA LYS A 46 15.43 3.86 1.95
C LYS A 46 14.25 4.49 2.66
N ALA A 47 14.17 5.82 2.65
CA ALA A 47 13.03 6.54 3.16
C ALA A 47 12.64 7.71 2.26
N VAL A 48 11.34 8.00 2.21
CA VAL A 48 10.80 9.14 1.47
C VAL A 48 9.71 9.83 2.27
N ILE A 49 9.61 11.14 2.06
CA ILE A 49 8.45 11.95 2.45
C ILE A 49 7.66 12.30 1.19
N THR A 50 6.35 12.21 1.28
CA THR A 50 5.41 12.56 0.22
C THR A 50 4.43 13.61 0.73
N VAL A 51 4.29 14.72 0.01
CA VAL A 51 3.30 15.77 0.28
C VAL A 51 2.27 15.76 -0.84
N LYS A 52 0.98 15.65 -0.49
CA LYS A 52 -0.13 15.58 -1.44
C LYS A 52 -1.12 16.69 -1.18
N GLY A 53 -1.54 17.36 -2.25
CA GLY A 53 -2.66 18.31 -2.22
C GLY A 53 -4.03 17.59 -2.32
N PRO A 54 -5.13 18.36 -2.36
CA PRO A 54 -6.46 17.80 -2.52
C PRO A 54 -6.60 17.11 -3.89
N THR A 55 -7.45 16.08 -3.93
CA THR A 55 -7.85 15.44 -5.18
C THR A 55 -8.93 16.28 -5.85
N ILE A 56 -8.69 16.71 -7.09
CA ILE A 56 -9.64 17.45 -7.92
C ILE A 56 -10.01 16.56 -9.09
N SER A 57 -11.26 16.06 -9.11
CA SER A 57 -11.69 15.00 -10.02
C SER A 57 -10.84 13.73 -9.86
N VAL A 58 -9.88 13.50 -10.76
CA VAL A 58 -9.00 12.32 -10.77
C VAL A 58 -7.51 12.67 -10.65
N THR A 59 -7.18 13.94 -10.43
CA THR A 59 -5.78 14.40 -10.32
C THR A 59 -5.51 15.03 -8.96
N ARG A 60 -4.25 14.97 -8.52
CA ARG A 60 -3.77 15.66 -7.31
C ARG A 60 -2.34 16.11 -7.51
N MET A 61 -1.96 17.21 -6.84
CA MET A 61 -0.54 17.58 -6.71
C MET A 61 0.13 16.59 -5.76
N GLU A 62 1.28 16.07 -6.15
CA GLU A 62 2.06 15.12 -5.35
C GLU A 62 3.55 15.44 -5.51
N PHE A 63 4.24 15.60 -4.39
CA PHE A 63 5.68 15.82 -4.32
C PHE A 63 6.29 14.73 -3.48
N GLU A 64 7.37 14.11 -3.96
CA GLU A 64 8.07 13.04 -3.25
C GLU A 64 9.57 13.35 -3.17
N TYR A 65 10.14 13.24 -1.97
CA TYR A 65 11.54 13.52 -1.72
C TYR A 65 12.18 12.41 -0.88
N PRO A 66 13.41 11.97 -1.21
CA PRO A 66 14.17 11.12 -0.32
C PRO A 66 14.53 11.88 0.96
N ILE A 67 14.52 11.17 2.10
CA ILE A 67 14.94 11.69 3.41
C ILE A 67 15.88 10.69 4.08
N PRO A 68 16.69 11.11 5.07
CA PRO A 68 17.51 10.18 5.83
C PRO A 68 16.66 9.09 6.50
N PHE A 69 17.12 7.84 6.43
CA PHE A 69 16.37 6.70 6.96
C PHE A 69 16.13 6.81 8.47
N SER A 70 17.18 7.18 9.24
CA SER A 70 17.11 7.39 10.69
C SER A 70 16.06 8.43 11.09
N ASP A 71 15.93 9.50 10.30
CA ASP A 71 15.00 10.57 10.56
C ASP A 71 13.58 10.08 10.30
N CYS A 72 13.36 9.34 9.21
CA CYS A 72 12.06 8.71 8.92
C CYS A 72 11.61 7.76 10.04
N VAL A 73 12.50 6.89 10.52
CA VAL A 73 12.20 5.99 11.63
C VAL A 73 11.82 6.77 12.89
N THR A 74 12.60 7.79 13.25
CA THR A 74 12.30 8.64 14.40
C THR A 74 10.95 9.34 14.25
N MET A 75 10.65 9.89 13.07
CA MET A 75 9.38 10.54 12.78
C MET A 75 8.20 9.56 12.84
N LEU A 76 8.35 8.33 12.32
CA LEU A 76 7.32 7.28 12.41
C LEU A 76 6.98 6.91 13.86
N GLU A 77 7.98 6.91 14.74
CA GLU A 77 7.82 6.48 16.14
C GLU A 77 7.37 7.59 17.08
N LYS A 78 7.71 8.84 16.77
CA LYS A 78 7.53 9.97 17.69
C LYS A 78 6.51 11.00 17.22
N LEU A 79 6.30 11.14 15.91
CA LEU A 79 5.52 12.24 15.34
C LEU A 79 4.34 11.79 14.48
N ALA A 80 4.42 10.61 13.87
CA ALA A 80 3.35 10.12 13.01
C ALA A 80 2.09 9.78 13.81
N GLU A 81 0.95 10.08 13.19
CA GLU A 81 -0.36 9.58 13.62
C GLU A 81 -0.31 8.06 13.76
N GLN A 82 -0.90 7.54 14.85
CA GLN A 82 -0.94 6.12 15.16
C GLN A 82 -2.34 5.53 14.90
N PRO A 83 -2.42 4.25 14.51
CA PRO A 83 -1.31 3.33 14.25
C PRO A 83 -0.62 3.59 12.90
N ILE A 84 0.66 3.24 12.80
CA ILE A 84 1.35 3.18 11.50
C ILE A 84 0.95 1.92 10.71
N ILE A 85 1.16 1.94 9.40
CA ILE A 85 1.06 0.74 8.56
C ILE A 85 2.43 0.11 8.43
N GLU A 86 2.48 -1.19 8.68
CA GLU A 86 3.66 -2.02 8.54
C GLU A 86 3.32 -3.23 7.68
N LYS A 87 4.16 -3.51 6.67
CA LYS A 87 3.95 -4.61 5.72
C LYS A 87 5.25 -5.07 5.10
N THR A 88 5.23 -6.25 4.50
CA THR A 88 6.26 -6.71 3.57
C THR A 88 5.61 -6.81 2.21
N ARG A 89 6.17 -6.09 1.23
CA ARG A 89 5.69 -6.08 -0.16
C ARG A 89 6.57 -6.98 -1.02
N TYR A 90 5.93 -7.88 -1.75
CA TYR A 90 6.54 -8.80 -2.68
C TYR A 90 6.14 -8.38 -4.09
N LYS A 91 7.12 -8.11 -4.95
CA LYS A 91 6.88 -7.76 -6.34
C LYS A 91 7.13 -8.98 -7.22
N ILE A 92 6.09 -9.53 -7.82
CA ILE A 92 6.13 -10.74 -8.62
C ILE A 92 5.85 -10.35 -10.08
N PRO A 93 6.90 -10.27 -10.94
CA PRO A 93 6.72 -10.04 -12.36
C PRO A 93 6.01 -11.23 -13.01
N MET A 94 4.97 -10.97 -13.80
CA MET A 94 4.26 -12.00 -14.52
C MET A 94 3.68 -11.45 -15.84
N GLY A 95 4.22 -11.95 -16.95
CA GLY A 95 3.95 -11.39 -18.26
C GLY A 95 4.38 -9.92 -18.34
N SER A 96 3.48 -9.04 -18.76
CA SER A 96 3.74 -7.60 -18.92
C SER A 96 3.49 -6.79 -17.64
N PHE A 97 2.99 -7.42 -16.58
CA PHE A 97 2.59 -6.74 -15.35
C PHE A 97 3.37 -7.25 -14.15
N THR A 98 3.32 -6.49 -13.07
CA THR A 98 3.87 -6.89 -11.78
C THR A 98 2.74 -6.93 -10.77
N TRP A 99 2.61 -8.06 -10.10
CA TRP A 99 1.76 -8.18 -8.93
C TRP A 99 2.52 -7.72 -7.70
N GLU A 100 1.88 -6.87 -6.90
CA GLU A 100 2.41 -6.43 -5.61
C GLU A 100 1.59 -7.07 -4.49
N ILE A 101 2.18 -8.05 -3.79
CA ILE A 101 1.54 -8.68 -2.63
C ILE A 101 2.02 -8.01 -1.36
N ASP A 102 1.09 -7.52 -0.57
CA ASP A 102 1.31 -6.95 0.75
C ASP A 102 0.86 -7.92 1.84
N GLU A 103 1.82 -8.38 2.63
CA GLU A 103 1.54 -9.02 3.91
C GLU A 103 1.65 -7.98 5.03
N PHE A 104 0.54 -7.69 5.70
CA PHE A 104 0.48 -6.67 6.74
C PHE A 104 0.87 -7.22 8.12
N PHE A 105 1.43 -6.35 8.96
CA PHE A 105 1.85 -6.63 10.33
C PHE A 105 1.21 -5.66 11.34
N GLY A 106 1.59 -5.82 12.62
CA GLY A 106 1.09 -4.99 13.71
C GLY A 106 -0.42 -5.14 13.89
N VAL A 107 -1.12 -4.02 14.05
CA VAL A 107 -2.59 -3.99 14.19
C VAL A 107 -3.35 -4.46 12.94
N ASN A 108 -2.65 -4.61 11.82
CA ASN A 108 -3.19 -5.12 10.56
C ASN A 108 -2.72 -6.56 10.25
N ALA A 109 -2.07 -7.24 11.20
CA ALA A 109 -1.56 -8.59 11.01
C ALA A 109 -2.65 -9.60 10.61
N GLY A 110 -2.29 -10.48 9.66
CA GLY A 110 -3.20 -11.50 9.11
C GLY A 110 -3.93 -11.07 7.83
N LEU A 111 -3.89 -9.77 7.48
CA LEU A 111 -4.35 -9.29 6.20
C LEU A 111 -3.26 -9.48 5.14
N ILE A 112 -3.63 -10.09 4.01
CA ILE A 112 -2.76 -10.23 2.83
C ILE A 112 -3.55 -9.80 1.59
N VAL A 113 -3.00 -8.87 0.84
CA VAL A 113 -3.64 -8.24 -0.31
C VAL A 113 -2.69 -8.27 -1.51
N ALA A 114 -3.21 -8.51 -2.70
CA ALA A 114 -2.49 -8.36 -3.96
C ALA A 114 -3.04 -7.19 -4.76
N GLU A 115 -2.15 -6.34 -5.27
CA GLU A 115 -2.45 -5.20 -6.14
C GLU A 115 -1.80 -5.43 -7.52
N ILE A 116 -2.47 -4.98 -8.58
CA ILE A 116 -1.93 -4.92 -9.94
C ILE A 116 -2.32 -3.59 -10.58
N GLU A 117 -1.35 -2.92 -11.19
CA GLU A 117 -1.55 -1.69 -11.96
C GLU A 117 -1.76 -2.02 -13.44
N LEU A 118 -2.80 -1.43 -14.03
CA LEU A 118 -3.24 -1.67 -15.40
C LEU A 118 -3.40 -0.35 -16.17
N PRO A 119 -3.10 -0.33 -17.48
CA PRO A 119 -3.31 0.85 -18.33
C PRO A 119 -4.78 1.23 -18.55
N SER A 120 -5.70 0.27 -18.43
CA SER A 120 -7.15 0.49 -18.58
C SER A 120 -7.95 -0.60 -17.86
N GLU A 121 -9.24 -0.33 -17.62
CA GLU A 121 -10.16 -1.25 -16.93
C GLU A 121 -10.37 -2.58 -17.69
N ASP A 122 -10.36 -2.52 -19.03
CA ASP A 122 -10.53 -3.68 -19.92
C ASP A 122 -9.21 -4.42 -20.23
N THR A 123 -8.09 -4.01 -19.62
CA THR A 123 -6.80 -4.65 -19.89
C THR A 123 -6.85 -6.12 -19.41
N PRO A 124 -6.65 -7.11 -20.30
CA PRO A 124 -6.57 -8.50 -19.89
C PRO A 124 -5.26 -8.74 -19.13
N PHE A 125 -5.33 -9.49 -18.04
CA PHE A 125 -4.18 -9.94 -17.29
C PHE A 125 -4.39 -11.37 -16.78
N GLU A 126 -3.30 -12.07 -16.56
CA GLU A 126 -3.33 -13.41 -15.98
C GLU A 126 -3.58 -13.33 -14.48
N LYS A 127 -4.52 -14.15 -13.98
CA LYS A 127 -4.89 -14.23 -12.57
C LYS A 127 -4.37 -15.55 -11.98
N PRO A 128 -3.27 -15.53 -11.20
CA PRO A 128 -2.71 -16.73 -10.60
C PRO A 128 -3.66 -17.42 -9.62
N ASP A 129 -3.37 -18.68 -9.34
CA ASP A 129 -4.13 -19.51 -8.39
C ASP A 129 -4.10 -18.99 -6.94
N TRP A 130 -3.17 -18.10 -6.59
CA TRP A 130 -3.12 -17.47 -5.28
C TRP A 130 -3.92 -16.17 -5.19
N ILE A 131 -4.54 -15.67 -6.28
CA ILE A 131 -5.46 -14.53 -6.22
C ILE A 131 -6.89 -14.99 -5.92
N GLY A 132 -7.49 -14.40 -4.89
CA GLY A 132 -8.86 -14.63 -4.45
C GLY A 132 -9.86 -13.58 -4.93
N GLU A 133 -10.74 -13.17 -4.01
CA GLU A 133 -11.80 -12.19 -4.20
C GLU A 133 -11.23 -10.81 -4.56
N GLU A 134 -11.92 -10.10 -5.45
CA GLU A 134 -11.59 -8.71 -5.74
C GLU A 134 -12.22 -7.76 -4.74
N VAL A 135 -11.41 -6.87 -4.18
CA VAL A 135 -11.79 -5.88 -3.18
C VAL A 135 -11.44 -4.44 -3.61
N SER A 136 -11.21 -4.22 -4.91
CA SER A 136 -10.86 -2.92 -5.50
C SER A 136 -11.83 -1.79 -5.10
N GLY A 137 -13.12 -2.10 -5.01
CA GLY A 137 -14.18 -1.15 -4.66
C GLY A 137 -14.48 -1.04 -3.17
N ASP A 138 -13.84 -1.84 -2.31
CA ASP A 138 -14.13 -1.87 -0.88
C ASP A 138 -13.20 -0.92 -0.11
N PRO A 139 -13.72 0.19 0.45
CA PRO A 139 -12.90 1.18 1.13
C PRO A 139 -12.16 0.62 2.34
N ARG A 140 -12.62 -0.47 2.96
CA ARG A 140 -11.97 -1.06 4.15
C ARG A 140 -10.51 -1.41 3.87
N TYR A 141 -10.19 -1.82 2.65
CA TYR A 141 -8.83 -2.23 2.22
C TYR A 141 -7.95 -1.07 1.75
N PHE A 142 -8.36 0.18 1.94
CA PHE A 142 -7.53 1.35 1.63
C PHE A 142 -6.61 1.67 2.80
N ASN A 143 -5.36 2.05 2.52
CA ASN A 143 -4.38 2.36 3.56
C ASN A 143 -4.88 3.39 4.60
N SER A 144 -5.55 4.46 4.17
CA SER A 144 -6.10 5.44 5.12
C SER A 144 -7.12 4.82 6.07
N ASN A 145 -7.91 3.85 5.58
CA ASN A 145 -8.92 3.16 6.38
C ASN A 145 -8.30 2.05 7.23
N LEU A 146 -7.21 1.39 6.80
CA LEU A 146 -6.44 0.47 7.65
C LEU A 146 -5.72 1.18 8.82
N VAL A 147 -5.50 2.49 8.72
CA VAL A 147 -5.06 3.31 9.86
C VAL A 147 -6.24 3.63 10.77
N ALA A 148 -7.33 4.15 10.22
CA ALA A 148 -8.49 4.60 11.01
C ALA A 148 -9.30 3.45 11.64
N HIS A 149 -9.38 2.31 10.95
CA HIS A 149 -10.13 1.10 11.32
C HIS A 149 -9.27 -0.14 11.00
N PRO A 150 -8.26 -0.43 11.83
CA PRO A 150 -7.32 -1.52 11.59
C PRO A 150 -8.02 -2.87 11.43
N PHE A 151 -7.41 -3.79 10.69
CA PHE A 151 -7.96 -5.12 10.43
C PHE A 151 -8.31 -5.89 11.71
N SER A 152 -7.54 -5.68 12.79
CA SER A 152 -7.82 -6.25 14.11
C SER A 152 -9.16 -5.84 14.73
N THR A 153 -9.78 -4.75 14.26
CA THR A 153 -11.09 -4.28 14.75
C THR A 153 -12.26 -4.67 13.85
N TRP A 154 -12.02 -5.45 12.79
CA TRP A 154 -13.08 -5.86 11.88
C TRP A 154 -13.88 -7.01 12.49
N GLU A 155 -15.21 -6.97 12.32
CA GLU A 155 -16.06 -8.10 12.66
C GLU A 155 -15.74 -9.28 11.73
N LYS A 156 -15.54 -10.47 12.31
CA LYS A 156 -15.20 -11.71 11.60
C LYS A 156 -16.43 -12.53 11.28
#